data_AF-A0A8T5BKK2-F1
#
_entry.id   AF-A0A8T5BKK2-F1
#
_cell.length_a   1.000
_cell.length_b   1.000
_cell.length_c   1.000
_cell.angle_alpha   90.00
_cell.angle_beta   90.00
_cell.angle_gamma   90.00
#
_symmetry.space_group_name_H-M   'P 1'
#
loop_
_entity.id
_entity.type
_entity.pdbx_description
1 polymer ?
#
loop_
_entity_poly.entity_id
_entity_poly.type
_entity_poly.pdbx_seq_one_letter_code
_entity_poly.pdbx_strand_id
1 'polypeptide(L)'
;LFIGIKLALQTTNIVMLFLSILFGAIIGGAIDVQSRLERLCDLLKAKIRSKDEKFTEGMLTAFLIFCVGPMTIIGSVQDGLSGDSSVLVAKSILDGFVSVSLASTLGIGVLFSTIPLFIFQGTITLLASYLYAFFTDNVVVELSAVGGILLLGLGIKLLEIKNIDVANLLPSLLIVPLAISILQ
;
A
#
# COMPACT_ATOMS: atom_id res chain seq x y z
N LEU A 1 8.97 5.72 8.62
CA LEU A 1 9.37 5.06 9.90
C LEU A 1 8.39 5.31 11.03
N PHE A 2 8.27 6.53 11.58
CA PHE A 2 7.36 6.80 12.71
C PHE A 2 5.92 6.32 12.48
N ILE A 3 5.34 6.64 11.31
CA ILE A 3 4.00 6.17 10.91
C ILE A 3 3.93 4.63 10.92
N GLY A 4 4.94 3.97 10.36
CA GLY A 4 5.01 2.50 10.32
C GLY A 4 5.06 1.86 11.71
N ILE A 5 5.86 2.41 12.64
CA ILE A 5 5.92 1.93 14.03
C ILE A 5 4.56 2.12 14.71
N LYS A 6 4.00 3.33 14.60
CA LYS A 6 2.71 3.66 15.22
C LYS A 6 1.60 2.72 14.77
N LEU A 7 1.51 2.45 13.47
CA LEU A 7 0.49 1.56 12.92
C LEU A 7 0.74 0.10 13.29
N ALA A 8 1.98 -0.38 13.22
CA ALA A 8 2.33 -1.75 13.60
C ALA A 8 1.98 -2.07 15.06
N LEU A 9 2.16 -1.09 15.96
CA LEU A 9 1.84 -1.23 17.39
C LEU A 9 0.34 -1.25 17.69
N GLN A 10 -0.53 -0.97 16.72
CA GLN A 10 -1.98 -1.06 16.91
C GLN A 10 -2.51 -2.49 16.84
N THR A 11 -1.69 -3.48 16.45
CA THR A 11 -2.12 -4.88 16.37
C THR A 11 -2.72 -5.37 17.67
N THR A 12 -3.85 -6.06 17.56
CA THR A 12 -4.54 -6.73 18.66
C THR A 12 -4.22 -8.21 18.70
N ASN A 13 -3.84 -8.79 17.56
CA ASN A 13 -3.49 -10.20 17.42
C ASN A 13 -2.15 -10.39 16.70
N ILE A 14 -1.07 -10.42 17.50
CA ILE A 14 0.31 -10.57 17.00
C ILE A 14 0.49 -11.85 16.17
N VAL A 15 -0.21 -12.94 16.52
CA VAL A 15 -0.13 -14.21 15.78
C VAL A 15 -0.68 -14.03 14.37
N MET A 16 -1.83 -13.36 14.24
CA MET A 16 -2.44 -13.07 12.95
C MET A 16 -1.59 -12.12 12.11
N LEU A 17 -1.03 -11.07 12.71
CA LEU A 17 -0.07 -10.18 12.05
C LEU A 17 1.11 -10.96 11.47
N PHE A 18 1.72 -11.82 12.29
CA PHE A 18 2.87 -12.63 11.89
C PHE A 18 2.52 -13.62 10.77
N LEU A 19 1.42 -14.36 10.90
CA LEU A 19 0.97 -15.30 9.88
C LEU A 19 0.63 -14.60 8.56
N SER A 20 -0.03 -13.45 8.62
CA SER A 20 -0.39 -12.68 7.42
C SER A 20 0.86 -12.23 6.65
N ILE A 21 1.87 -11.74 7.37
CA ILE A 21 3.15 -11.35 6.76
C ILE A 21 3.90 -12.57 6.24
N LEU A 22 3.96 -13.67 7.00
CA LEU A 22 4.67 -14.88 6.61
C LEU A 22 4.09 -15.48 5.32
N PHE A 23 2.79 -15.77 5.32
CA PHE A 23 2.13 -16.32 4.14
C PHE A 23 2.12 -15.32 2.98
N GLY A 24 1.97 -14.03 3.29
CA GLY A 24 2.00 -12.97 2.29
C GLY A 24 3.35 -12.88 1.59
N ALA A 25 4.45 -12.99 2.36
CA ALA A 25 5.81 -13.01 1.84
C ALA A 25 6.09 -14.26 1.01
N ILE A 26 5.62 -15.44 1.44
CA ILE A 26 5.78 -16.69 0.69
C ILE A 26 5.05 -16.59 -0.65
N ILE A 27 3.77 -16.20 -0.62
CA ILE A 27 2.96 -16.08 -1.83
C ILE A 27 3.51 -14.98 -2.75
N GLY A 28 3.83 -13.81 -2.20
CA GLY A 28 4.34 -12.68 -2.97
C GLY A 28 5.72 -12.92 -3.54
N GLY A 29 6.60 -13.59 -2.79
CA GLY A 29 7.91 -14.04 -3.29
C GLY A 29 7.78 -15.13 -4.36
N ALA A 30 6.83 -16.06 -4.23
CA ALA A 30 6.59 -17.08 -5.25
C ALA A 30 6.03 -16.51 -6.56
N ILE A 31 5.16 -15.49 -6.47
CA ILE A 31 4.60 -14.78 -7.63
C ILE A 31 5.60 -13.76 -8.20
N ASP A 32 6.53 -13.30 -7.37
CA ASP A 32 7.46 -12.21 -7.60
C ASP A 32 6.74 -10.89 -7.95
N VAL A 33 5.93 -10.43 -7.00
CA VAL A 33 5.10 -9.21 -7.12
C VAL A 33 5.96 -7.97 -7.37
N GLN A 34 7.14 -7.89 -6.72
CA GLN A 34 8.10 -6.81 -6.90
C GLN A 34 8.51 -6.68 -8.37
N SER A 35 9.07 -7.73 -8.96
CA SER A 35 9.49 -7.71 -10.36
C SER A 35 8.32 -7.41 -11.31
N ARG A 36 7.11 -7.89 -11.00
CA ARG A 36 5.93 -7.61 -11.84
C ARG A 36 5.54 -6.14 -11.80
N LEU A 37 5.50 -5.54 -10.62
CA LEU A 37 5.21 -4.11 -10.49
C LEU A 37 6.30 -3.26 -11.13
N GLU A 38 7.58 -3.61 -10.95
CA GLU A 38 8.70 -2.93 -11.60
C GLU A 38 8.59 -2.99 -13.13
N ARG A 39 8.24 -4.15 -13.70
CA ARG A 39 7.97 -4.26 -15.15
C ARG A 39 6.83 -3.36 -15.59
N LEU A 40 5.75 -3.23 -14.81
CA LEU A 40 4.65 -2.31 -15.12
C LEU A 40 5.12 -0.84 -15.09
N CYS A 41 5.94 -0.46 -14.11
CA CYS A 41 6.57 0.85 -14.06
C CYS A 41 7.47 1.10 -15.27
N ASP A 42 8.28 0.12 -15.66
CA ASP A 42 9.20 0.22 -16.80
C ASP A 42 8.46 0.34 -18.13
N LEU A 43 7.35 -0.38 -18.29
CA LEU A 43 6.46 -0.24 -19.45
C LEU A 43 5.89 1.18 -19.54
N LEU A 44 5.48 1.77 -18.42
CA LEU A 44 5.03 3.16 -18.37
C LEU A 44 6.18 4.13 -18.67
N LYS A 45 7.36 3.92 -18.07
CA LYS A 45 8.58 4.70 -18.32
C LYS A 45 8.94 4.74 -19.80
N ALA A 46 8.90 3.58 -20.46
CA ALA A 46 9.17 3.44 -21.88
C ALA A 46 8.11 4.15 -22.75
N LYS A 47 6.83 4.03 -22.38
CA LYS A 47 5.71 4.66 -23.10
C LYS A 47 5.80 6.19 -23.08
N ILE A 48 6.24 6.77 -21.98
CA ILE A 48 6.44 8.23 -21.84
C ILE A 48 7.85 8.68 -22.26
N ARG A 49 8.73 7.76 -22.65
CA ARG A 49 10.13 8.01 -23.03
C ARG A 49 10.92 8.78 -21.96
N SER A 50 10.65 8.50 -20.69
CA SER A 50 11.36 9.16 -19.59
C SER A 50 12.80 8.66 -19.52
N LYS A 51 13.75 9.60 -19.41
CA LYS A 51 15.18 9.31 -19.20
C LYS A 51 15.56 9.25 -17.72
N ASP A 52 14.61 9.48 -16.81
CA ASP A 52 14.87 9.47 -15.38
C ASP A 52 15.15 8.04 -14.89
N GLU A 53 16.37 7.80 -14.42
CA GLU A 53 16.81 6.49 -13.91
C GLU A 53 15.99 6.07 -12.70
N LYS A 54 15.64 7.00 -11.81
CA LYS A 54 14.88 6.75 -10.58
C LYS A 54 13.38 6.64 -10.80
N PHE A 55 12.90 6.78 -12.04
CA PHE A 55 11.48 6.77 -12.36
C PHE A 55 10.73 5.57 -11.77
N THR A 56 11.24 4.36 -12.01
CA THR A 56 10.59 3.11 -11.58
C THR A 56 10.57 2.97 -10.06
N GLU A 57 11.69 3.29 -9.41
CA GLU A 57 11.82 3.29 -7.96
C GLU A 57 10.91 4.34 -7.30
N GLY A 58 10.89 5.55 -7.82
CA GLY A 58 10.06 6.65 -7.32
C GLY A 58 8.57 6.36 -7.45
N MET A 59 8.15 5.84 -8.61
CA MET A 59 6.76 5.44 -8.85
C MET A 59 6.33 4.31 -7.91
N LEU A 60 7.15 3.26 -7.77
CA LEU A 60 6.83 2.12 -6.93
C LEU A 60 6.81 2.48 -5.44
N THR A 61 7.81 3.25 -4.98
CA THR A 61 7.88 3.73 -3.59
C THR A 61 6.67 4.57 -3.24
N ALA A 62 6.32 5.54 -4.09
CA ALA A 62 5.16 6.39 -3.86
C ALA A 62 3.86 5.58 -3.82
N PHE A 63 3.67 4.64 -4.77
CA PHE A 63 2.53 3.72 -4.75
C PHE A 63 2.44 2.92 -3.45
N LEU A 64 3.56 2.35 -2.98
CA LEU A 64 3.58 1.59 -1.73
C LEU A 64 3.25 2.47 -0.53
N ILE A 65 3.80 3.69 -0.43
CA ILE A 65 3.49 4.62 0.66
C ILE A 65 2.01 4.99 0.66
N PHE A 66 1.45 5.29 -0.51
CA PHE A 66 0.08 5.79 -0.63
C PHE A 66 -0.96 4.68 -0.49
N CYS A 67 -0.72 3.48 -1.03
CA CYS A 67 -1.72 2.40 -1.07
C CYS A 67 -1.72 1.47 0.13
N VAL A 68 -0.59 1.32 0.84
CA VAL A 68 -0.47 0.39 1.99
C VAL A 68 -1.17 0.93 3.24
N GLY A 69 -1.60 2.20 3.24
CA GLY A 69 -2.32 2.80 4.35
C GLY A 69 -3.74 2.25 4.51
N PRO A 70 -4.20 2.02 5.77
CA PRO A 70 -5.56 1.55 6.03
C PRO A 70 -6.62 2.56 5.58
N MET A 71 -6.31 3.86 5.66
CA MET A 71 -7.19 4.95 5.21
C MET A 71 -7.47 4.92 3.72
N THR A 72 -6.57 4.34 2.90
CA THR A 72 -6.85 4.12 1.47
C THR A 72 -8.02 3.19 1.32
N ILE A 73 -7.99 2.07 2.03
CA ILE A 73 -9.00 1.03 1.89
C ILE A 73 -10.32 1.47 2.54
N ILE A 74 -10.28 1.95 3.79
CA ILE A 74 -11.47 2.43 4.52
C ILE A 74 -12.10 3.61 3.78
N GLY A 75 -11.29 4.59 3.37
CA GLY A 75 -11.78 5.76 2.65
C GLY A 75 -12.43 5.39 1.32
N SER A 76 -11.85 4.43 0.58
CA SER A 76 -12.45 3.91 -0.67
C SER A 76 -13.80 3.25 -0.41
N VAL A 77 -13.89 2.43 0.63
CA VAL A 77 -15.12 1.70 0.98
C VAL A 77 -16.20 2.68 1.46
N GLN A 78 -15.87 3.63 2.34
CA GLN A 78 -16.80 4.64 2.84
C GLN A 78 -17.32 5.55 1.73
N ASP A 79 -16.44 5.99 0.84
CA ASP A 79 -16.80 6.78 -0.35
C ASP A 79 -17.75 6.00 -1.26
N GLY A 80 -17.47 4.72 -1.51
CA GLY A 80 -18.31 3.87 -2.38
C GLY A 80 -19.68 3.51 -1.79
N LEU A 81 -19.82 3.47 -0.47
CA LEU A 81 -21.06 3.11 0.22
C LEU A 81 -21.93 4.31 0.58
N SER A 82 -21.31 5.36 1.11
CA SER A 82 -22.01 6.51 1.70
C SER A 82 -21.83 7.78 0.88
N GLY A 83 -20.99 7.76 -0.17
CA GLY A 83 -20.61 8.96 -0.92
C GLY A 83 -19.78 9.95 -0.10
N ASP A 84 -19.25 9.53 1.05
CA ASP A 84 -18.48 10.38 1.95
C ASP A 84 -16.98 10.28 1.64
N SER A 85 -16.50 11.23 0.85
CA SER A 85 -15.10 11.31 0.44
C SER A 85 -14.20 12.03 1.47
N SER A 86 -14.70 12.43 2.65
CA SER A 86 -13.97 13.28 3.59
C SER A 86 -12.62 12.68 4.00
N VAL A 87 -12.57 11.36 4.20
CA VAL A 87 -11.33 10.63 4.54
C VAL A 87 -10.33 10.65 3.39
N LEU A 88 -10.81 10.45 2.15
CA LEU A 88 -9.97 10.47 0.96
C LEU A 88 -9.44 11.86 0.63
N VAL A 89 -10.24 12.90 0.89
CA VAL A 89 -9.82 14.31 0.75
C VAL A 89 -8.74 14.65 1.79
N ALA A 90 -8.93 14.27 3.05
CA ALA A 90 -7.90 14.46 4.06
C ALA A 90 -6.60 13.73 3.70
N LYS A 91 -6.72 12.51 3.16
CA LYS A 91 -5.57 11.73 2.70
C LYS A 91 -4.86 12.36 1.50
N SER A 92 -5.58 12.86 0.50
CA SER A 92 -4.95 13.43 -0.69
C SER A 92 -4.08 14.64 -0.38
N ILE A 93 -4.45 15.43 0.64
CA ILE A 93 -3.63 16.52 1.17
C ILE A 93 -2.31 15.97 1.75
N LEU A 94 -2.39 14.92 2.59
CA LEU A 94 -1.22 14.28 3.20
C LEU A 94 -0.30 13.67 2.13
N ASP A 95 -0.86 12.92 1.18
CA ASP A 95 -0.12 12.33 0.07
C ASP A 95 0.49 13.42 -0.83
N GLY A 96 -0.17 14.58 -0.96
CA GLY A 96 0.38 15.77 -1.62
C GLY A 96 1.70 16.23 -0.99
N PHE A 97 1.74 16.43 0.32
CA PHE A 97 2.98 16.81 1.02
C PHE A 97 4.06 15.73 0.88
N VAL A 98 3.69 14.46 1.02
CA VAL A 98 4.64 13.34 0.90
C VAL A 98 5.17 13.22 -0.52
N SER A 99 4.32 13.40 -1.54
CA SER A 99 4.73 13.31 -2.95
C SER A 99 5.74 14.39 -3.33
N VAL A 100 5.62 15.61 -2.80
CA VAL A 100 6.61 16.68 -3.01
C VAL A 100 7.97 16.28 -2.42
N SER A 101 7.98 15.74 -1.21
CA SER A 101 9.21 15.26 -0.56
C SER A 101 9.82 14.05 -1.27
N LEU A 102 9.00 13.13 -1.80
CA LEU A 102 9.49 11.98 -2.54
C LEU A 102 10.01 12.40 -3.92
N ALA A 103 9.32 13.32 -4.60
CA ALA A 103 9.69 13.77 -5.94
C ALA A 103 11.03 14.51 -5.95
N SER A 104 11.39 15.21 -4.87
CA SER A 104 12.71 15.84 -4.74
C SER A 104 13.86 14.84 -4.62
N THR A 105 13.58 13.61 -4.17
CA THR A 105 14.60 12.57 -3.90
C THR A 105 14.64 11.49 -4.98
N LEU A 106 13.46 11.07 -5.46
CA LEU A 106 13.22 9.94 -6.35
C LEU A 106 12.75 10.37 -7.75
N GLY A 107 12.60 11.67 -8.01
CA GLY A 107 12.35 12.21 -9.33
C GLY A 107 10.87 12.16 -9.77
N ILE A 108 10.66 12.29 -11.09
CA ILE A 108 9.34 12.53 -11.67
C ILE A 108 8.42 11.31 -11.62
N GLY A 109 8.99 10.12 -11.39
CA GLY A 109 8.24 8.86 -11.29
C GLY A 109 7.14 8.90 -10.22
N VAL A 110 7.33 9.68 -9.16
CA VAL A 110 6.34 9.86 -8.08
C VAL A 110 5.00 10.37 -8.61
N LEU A 111 4.99 11.30 -9.57
CA LEU A 111 3.77 11.85 -10.15
C LEU A 111 2.93 10.78 -10.87
N PHE A 112 3.59 9.79 -11.46
CA PHE A 112 2.93 8.70 -12.18
C PHE A 112 2.35 7.64 -11.26
N SER A 113 2.69 7.63 -9.96
CA SER A 113 2.07 6.75 -8.96
C SER A 113 0.57 7.04 -8.75
N THR A 114 0.10 8.23 -9.14
CA THR A 114 -1.33 8.58 -9.16
C THR A 114 -2.14 7.63 -10.04
N ILE A 115 -1.56 7.10 -11.13
CA ILE A 115 -2.25 6.16 -12.03
C ILE A 115 -2.60 4.84 -11.31
N PRO A 116 -1.62 4.07 -10.79
CA PRO A 116 -1.94 2.84 -10.07
C PRO A 116 -2.70 3.12 -8.77
N LEU A 117 -2.47 4.25 -8.10
CA LEU A 117 -3.26 4.65 -6.92
C LEU A 117 -4.74 4.83 -7.28
N PHE A 118 -5.04 5.57 -8.35
CA PHE A 118 -6.40 5.80 -8.83
C PHE A 118 -7.08 4.50 -9.23
N ILE A 119 -6.37 3.61 -9.93
CA ILE A 119 -6.89 2.29 -10.29
C ILE A 119 -7.18 1.47 -9.03
N PHE A 120 -6.24 1.43 -8.08
CA PHE A 120 -6.37 0.63 -6.86
C PHE A 120 -7.55 1.11 -6.00
N GLN A 121 -7.56 2.38 -5.62
CA GLN A 121 -8.60 2.98 -4.80
C GLN A 121 -9.95 3.01 -5.53
N GLY A 122 -9.97 3.41 -6.82
CA GLY A 122 -11.20 3.44 -7.60
C GLY A 122 -11.84 2.06 -7.77
N THR A 123 -11.03 1.00 -7.92
CA THR A 123 -11.55 -0.38 -7.96
C THR A 123 -12.20 -0.76 -6.63
N ILE A 124 -11.60 -0.40 -5.50
CA ILE A 124 -12.18 -0.66 -4.18
C ILE A 124 -13.48 0.14 -3.99
N THR A 125 -13.49 1.42 -4.36
CA THR A 125 -14.69 2.27 -4.29
C THR A 125 -15.84 1.69 -5.10
N LEU A 126 -15.59 1.21 -6.33
CA LEU A 126 -16.62 0.58 -7.17
C LEU A 126 -17.12 -0.75 -6.61
N LEU A 127 -16.27 -1.51 -5.90
CA LEU A 127 -16.60 -2.79 -5.28
C LEU A 127 -17.08 -2.65 -3.82
N ALA A 128 -17.19 -1.43 -3.29
CA ALA A 128 -17.42 -1.19 -1.87
C ALA A 128 -18.67 -1.88 -1.32
N SER A 129 -19.76 -1.92 -2.12
CA SER A 129 -21.01 -2.62 -1.77
C SER A 129 -20.84 -4.12 -1.53
N TYR A 130 -19.93 -4.78 -2.25
CA TYR A 130 -19.62 -6.20 -2.07
C TYR A 130 -18.61 -6.42 -0.94
N LEU A 131 -17.74 -5.43 -0.70
CA LEU A 131 -16.64 -5.54 0.24
C LEU A 131 -16.99 -5.12 1.67
N TYR A 132 -18.08 -4.36 1.87
CA TYR A 132 -18.46 -3.80 3.17
C TYR A 132 -18.46 -4.83 4.31
N ALA A 133 -19.02 -6.01 4.06
CA ALA A 133 -19.12 -7.08 5.05
C ALA A 133 -17.77 -7.60 5.55
N PHE A 134 -16.69 -7.41 4.78
CA PHE A 134 -15.34 -7.82 5.13
C PHE A 134 -14.57 -6.76 5.93
N PHE A 135 -15.00 -5.50 5.93
CA PHE A 135 -14.29 -4.40 6.58
C PHE A 135 -14.85 -4.09 7.97
N THR A 136 -14.60 -5.01 8.91
CA THR A 136 -14.85 -4.79 10.34
C THR A 136 -13.73 -3.98 10.99
N ASP A 137 -13.99 -3.37 12.16
CA ASP A 137 -12.98 -2.61 12.91
C ASP A 137 -11.71 -3.44 13.19
N ASN A 138 -11.87 -4.73 13.49
CA ASN A 138 -10.75 -5.65 13.72
C ASN A 138 -9.90 -5.85 12.45
N VAL A 139 -10.55 -6.01 11.29
CA VAL A 139 -9.85 -6.16 9.99
C VAL A 139 -9.07 -4.89 9.68
N VAL A 140 -9.67 -3.73 9.94
CA VAL A 140 -9.01 -2.43 9.77
C VAL A 140 -7.76 -2.30 10.64
N VAL A 141 -7.86 -2.68 11.92
CA VAL A 141 -6.73 -2.61 12.86
C VAL A 141 -5.58 -3.53 12.41
N GLU A 142 -5.87 -4.77 12.02
CA GLU A 142 -4.82 -5.70 11.59
C GLU A 142 -4.25 -5.34 10.21
N LEU A 143 -5.07 -4.83 9.28
CA LEU A 143 -4.58 -4.25 8.02
C LEU A 143 -3.67 -3.05 8.27
N SER A 144 -4.02 -2.20 9.23
CA SER A 144 -3.20 -1.07 9.65
C SER A 144 -1.86 -1.56 10.18
N ALA A 145 -1.86 -2.58 11.02
CA ALA A 145 -0.64 -3.14 11.59
C ALA A 145 0.27 -3.77 10.52
N VAL A 146 -0.29 -4.60 9.64
CA VAL A 146 0.45 -5.17 8.49
C VAL A 146 1.01 -4.06 7.61
N GLY A 147 0.19 -3.07 7.26
CA GLY A 147 0.62 -1.92 6.48
C GLY A 147 1.72 -1.12 7.17
N GLY A 148 1.65 -0.99 8.50
CA GLY A 148 2.71 -0.43 9.34
C GLY A 148 4.04 -1.15 9.17
N ILE A 149 4.05 -2.49 9.18
CA ILE A 149 5.26 -3.29 8.95
C ILE A 149 5.81 -3.10 7.53
N LEU A 150 4.96 -3.06 6.52
CA LEU A 150 5.36 -2.79 5.13
C LEU A 150 6.02 -1.40 5.02
N LEU A 151 5.43 -0.37 5.64
CA LEU A 151 6.00 0.98 5.68
C LEU A 151 7.33 1.05 6.46
N LEU A 152 7.52 0.18 7.45
CA LEU A 152 8.81 0.04 8.13
C LEU A 152 9.85 -0.56 7.19
N GLY A 153 9.53 -1.66 6.50
CA GLY A 153 10.39 -2.25 5.48
C GLY A 153 10.78 -1.23 4.41
N LEU A 154 9.83 -0.41 3.96
CA LEU A 154 10.09 0.64 2.98
C LEU A 154 10.96 1.76 3.55
N GLY A 155 10.73 2.16 4.80
CA GLY A 155 11.58 3.13 5.49
C GLY A 155 13.03 2.65 5.62
N ILE A 156 13.24 1.36 5.91
CA ILE A 156 14.58 0.75 5.95
C ILE A 156 15.24 0.77 4.57
N LYS A 157 14.48 0.47 3.51
CA LYS A 157 14.95 0.56 2.12
C LYS A 157 15.35 1.98 1.75
N LEU A 158 14.53 2.97 2.07
CA LEU A 158 14.79 4.39 1.77
C LEU A 158 15.95 4.99 2.56
N LEU A 159 16.27 4.44 3.73
CA LEU A 159 17.48 4.79 4.47
C LEU A 159 18.73 4.10 3.90
N GLU A 160 18.60 3.32 2.83
CA GLU A 160 19.68 2.56 2.19
C GLU A 160 20.37 1.55 3.13
N ILE A 161 19.73 1.19 4.24
CA ILE A 161 20.28 0.23 5.23
C ILE A 161 20.24 -1.19 4.65
N LYS A 162 19.10 -1.55 4.03
CA LYS A 162 18.91 -2.85 3.38
C LYS A 162 17.88 -2.75 2.28
N ASN A 163 18.19 -3.36 1.13
CA ASN A 163 17.22 -3.56 0.08
C ASN A 163 16.21 -4.64 0.49
N ILE A 164 14.94 -4.23 0.61
CA ILE A 164 13.81 -5.09 0.96
C ILE A 164 12.79 -4.99 -0.16
N ASP A 165 12.35 -6.12 -0.70
CA ASP A 165 11.31 -6.18 -1.73
C ASP A 165 9.93 -6.06 -1.08
N VAL A 166 9.60 -4.85 -0.63
CA VAL A 166 8.36 -4.58 0.13
C VAL A 166 7.12 -4.94 -0.69
N ALA A 167 7.16 -4.85 -2.03
CA ALA A 167 6.03 -5.27 -2.84
C ALA A 167 5.74 -6.77 -2.77
N ASN A 168 6.76 -7.61 -2.53
CA ASN A 168 6.57 -9.04 -2.29
C ASN A 168 5.85 -9.30 -0.96
N LEU A 169 5.76 -8.32 -0.07
CA LEU A 169 4.97 -8.41 1.15
C LEU A 169 3.52 -7.94 0.94
N LEU A 170 3.16 -7.28 -0.18
CA LEU A 170 1.80 -6.78 -0.41
C LEU A 170 0.69 -7.82 -0.25
N PRO A 171 0.86 -9.09 -0.66
CA PRO A 171 -0.19 -10.10 -0.48
C PRO A 171 -0.58 -10.32 0.98
N SER A 172 0.27 -9.93 1.95
CA SER A 172 -0.09 -9.96 3.38
C SER A 172 -1.33 -9.13 3.70
N LEU A 173 -1.56 -8.02 3.00
CA LEU A 173 -2.76 -7.19 3.17
C LEU A 173 -4.03 -7.94 2.75
N LEU A 174 -3.96 -8.82 1.74
CA LEU A 174 -5.12 -9.63 1.32
C LEU A 174 -5.38 -10.81 2.27
N ILE A 175 -4.34 -11.29 2.96
CA ILE A 175 -4.46 -12.42 3.88
C ILE A 175 -5.17 -12.02 5.18
N VAL A 176 -5.05 -10.78 5.63
CA VAL A 176 -5.72 -10.31 6.86
C VAL A 176 -7.24 -10.55 6.84
N PRO A 177 -8.03 -10.02 5.87
CA PRO A 177 -9.47 -10.25 5.85
C PRO A 177 -9.82 -11.73 5.69
N LEU A 178 -9.03 -12.50 4.93
CA LEU A 178 -9.23 -13.95 4.77
C LEU A 178 -9.01 -14.70 6.09
N ALA A 179 -7.92 -14.40 6.80
CA ALA A 179 -7.59 -15.03 8.07
C ALA A 179 -8.63 -14.72 9.15
N ILE A 180 -9.13 -13.48 9.20
CA ILE A 180 -10.17 -13.08 10.14
C ILE A 180 -11.49 -13.80 9.81
N SER A 181 -11.87 -13.90 8.53
CA SER A 181 -13.10 -14.59 8.13
C SER A 181 -13.13 -16.09 8.47
N ILE A 182 -11.98 -16.72 8.67
CA ILE A 182 -11.84 -18.13 9.07
C ILE A 182 -11.85 -18.30 10.59
N LEU A 183 -11.43 -17.27 11.33
CA LEU A 183 -11.29 -17.30 12.80
C LEU A 183 -12.51 -16.73 13.55
N GLN A 184 -13.43 -16.06 12.86
CA GLN A 184 -14.72 -15.57 13.37
C GLN A 184 -15.79 -16.64 13.26
#